data_AF-A0A2E7MMA0-F1
#
_entry.id   AF-A0A2E7MMA0-F1
#
_cell.length_a   1.000
_cell.length_b   1.000
_cell.length_c   1.000
_cell.angle_alpha   90.00
_cell.angle_beta   90.00
_cell.angle_gamma   90.00
#
_symmetry.space_group_name_H-M   'P 1'
#
loop_
_entity.id
_entity.type
_entity.pdbx_description
1 polymer ?
#
loop_
_entity_poly.entity_id
_entity_poly.type
_entity_poly.pdbx_seq_one_letter_code
_entity_poly.pdbx_strand_id
1 'polypeptide(L)'
;MVRMGVVAAQYLSDQDVDLAPESIATVAPVHTFLMSQRVVRFQFWLDIGSMGWWEPLHQPLTNHQVLARHWQRGARWTDALDFEMRNRILFRLIRELADRCSDGIYLCNSDLEARGEHQDSPLLQSVQQVLQEVS
;
A
#
# COMPACT_ATOMS: atom_id res chain seq x y z
N MET A 1 7.53 -31.49 3.89
CA MET A 1 8.18 -31.37 5.22
C MET A 1 9.20 -30.25 5.12
N VAL A 2 8.81 -29.01 5.43
CA VAL A 2 9.72 -27.85 5.40
C VAL A 2 10.60 -27.95 6.65
N ARG A 3 11.84 -28.40 6.46
CA ARG A 3 12.86 -28.52 7.50
C ARG A 3 13.69 -27.23 7.47
N MET A 4 13.74 -26.55 8.62
CA MET A 4 14.49 -25.32 8.94
C MET A 4 13.75 -24.01 8.65
N GLY A 5 13.52 -23.24 9.72
CA GLY A 5 13.28 -21.80 9.64
C GLY A 5 11.82 -21.34 9.57
N VAL A 6 10.92 -21.86 10.41
CA VAL A 6 9.67 -21.14 10.70
C VAL A 6 9.96 -20.18 11.84
N VAL A 7 10.29 -18.94 11.51
CA VAL A 7 10.27 -17.84 12.49
C VAL A 7 8.80 -17.52 12.72
N ALA A 8 8.35 -17.61 13.98
CA ALA A 8 7.00 -17.19 14.34
C ALA A 8 6.79 -15.73 13.91
N ALA A 9 5.54 -15.30 13.71
CA ALA A 9 5.21 -13.90 13.49
C ALA A 9 5.66 -13.06 14.71
N GLN A 10 6.91 -12.63 14.72
CA GLN A 10 7.49 -11.80 15.77
C GLN A 10 7.11 -10.37 15.45
N TYR A 11 6.58 -9.69 16.46
CA TYR A 11 6.44 -8.25 16.43
C TYR A 11 7.84 -7.67 16.64
N LEU A 12 8.53 -7.36 15.54
CA LEU A 12 9.84 -6.72 15.57
C LEU A 12 9.64 -5.23 15.82
N SER A 13 10.30 -4.70 16.85
CA SER A 13 10.46 -3.26 16.99
C SER A 13 11.48 -2.73 15.97
N ASP A 14 11.49 -1.42 15.71
CA ASP A 14 12.49 -0.83 14.80
C ASP A 14 13.94 -1.15 15.21
N GLN A 15 14.19 -1.29 16.51
CA GLN A 15 15.49 -1.70 17.07
C GLN A 15 15.82 -3.17 16.75
N ASP A 16 14.82 -4.06 16.74
CA ASP A 16 15.02 -5.48 16.43
C ASP A 16 15.36 -5.68 14.93
N VAL A 17 14.86 -4.79 14.06
CA VAL A 17 15.17 -4.81 12.62
C VAL A 17 16.62 -4.39 12.34
N ASP A 18 17.15 -3.40 13.08
CA ASP A 18 18.56 -2.99 12.95
C ASP A 18 19.55 -4.05 13.47
N LEU A 19 19.10 -4.87 14.42
CA LEU A 19 19.86 -5.99 14.98
C LEU A 19 19.69 -7.28 14.15
N ALA A 20 18.83 -7.25 13.14
CA ALA A 20 18.49 -8.42 12.35
C ALA A 20 19.64 -8.78 11.39
N PRO A 21 19.92 -10.08 11.14
CA PRO A 21 20.97 -10.49 10.21
C PRO A 21 20.78 -9.89 8.81
N GLU A 22 21.90 -9.68 8.09
CA GLU A 22 21.98 -8.93 6.81
C GLU A 22 21.02 -9.36 5.68
N SER A 23 20.34 -10.51 5.83
CA SER A 23 19.49 -11.13 4.80
C SER A 23 18.15 -11.58 5.38
N ILE A 24 17.31 -10.61 5.73
CA ILE A 24 15.91 -10.83 6.08
C ILE A 24 15.01 -10.13 5.06
N ALA A 25 14.03 -10.87 4.53
CA ALA A 25 12.93 -10.28 3.80
C ALA A 25 11.87 -9.80 4.81
N THR A 26 11.60 -8.50 4.84
CA THR A 26 10.54 -7.93 5.68
C THR A 26 9.21 -7.98 4.94
N VAL A 27 8.22 -8.61 5.55
CA VAL A 27 6.82 -8.55 5.10
C VAL A 27 6.07 -7.67 6.09
N ALA A 28 5.53 -6.55 5.59
CA ALA A 28 4.81 -5.59 6.41
C ALA A 28 3.66 -4.97 5.61
N PRO A 29 2.57 -4.53 6.28
CA PRO A 29 1.61 -3.63 5.66
C PRO A 29 2.30 -2.36 5.16
N VAL A 30 1.79 -1.79 4.07
CA VAL A 30 2.37 -0.59 3.43
C VAL A 30 2.58 0.55 4.43
N HIS A 31 1.58 0.85 5.26
CA HIS A 31 1.67 1.93 6.24
C HIS A 31 2.75 1.67 7.31
N THR A 32 2.93 0.42 7.72
CA THR A 32 3.96 0.03 8.69
C THR A 32 5.35 0.23 8.10
N PHE A 33 5.56 -0.18 6.84
CA PHE A 33 6.82 0.06 6.15
C PHE A 33 7.14 1.56 6.03
N LEU A 34 6.17 2.39 5.61
CA LEU A 34 6.38 3.84 5.49
C LEU A 34 6.74 4.51 6.83
N MET A 35 6.14 4.03 7.94
CA MET A 35 6.45 4.51 9.29
C MET A 35 7.88 4.18 9.74
N SER A 36 8.48 3.10 9.22
CA SER A 36 9.87 2.72 9.55
C SER A 36 10.93 3.68 8.96
N GLN A 37 10.55 4.53 8.00
CA GLN A 37 11.45 5.49 7.34
C GLN A 37 12.68 4.84 6.65
N ARG A 38 12.64 3.54 6.37
CA ARG A 38 13.73 2.81 5.72
C ARG A 38 13.70 2.98 4.21
N VAL A 39 14.87 2.93 3.59
CA VAL A 39 15.06 2.79 2.13
C VAL A 39 15.55 1.37 1.86
N VAL A 40 15.00 0.74 0.83
CA VAL A 40 15.35 -0.63 0.44
C VAL A 40 15.78 -0.69 -1.02
N ARG A 41 16.57 -1.70 -1.36
CA ARG A 41 17.01 -1.92 -2.74
C ARG A 41 15.87 -2.42 -3.62
N PHE A 42 15.08 -3.36 -3.10
CA PHE A 42 13.99 -4.00 -3.82
C PHE A 42 12.70 -3.96 -3.01
N GLN A 43 11.58 -3.73 -3.70
CA GLN A 43 10.24 -3.83 -3.13
C GLN A 43 9.39 -4.82 -3.93
N PHE A 44 8.55 -5.57 -3.22
CA PHE A 44 7.57 -6.48 -3.80
C PHE A 44 6.19 -6.05 -3.32
N TRP A 45 5.40 -5.42 -4.20
CA TRP A 45 4.05 -4.99 -3.88
C TRP A 45 3.08 -6.11 -4.21
N LEU A 46 2.41 -6.62 -3.18
CA LEU A 46 1.52 -7.77 -3.31
C LEU A 46 0.08 -7.31 -3.56
N ASP A 47 -0.62 -8.07 -4.40
CA ASP A 47 -2.05 -7.91 -4.69
C ASP A 47 -2.42 -6.48 -5.12
N ILE A 48 -1.67 -5.92 -6.09
CA ILE A 48 -1.83 -4.52 -6.51
C ILE A 48 -3.20 -4.21 -7.14
N GLY A 49 -3.92 -5.22 -7.63
CA GLY A 49 -5.31 -5.08 -8.09
C GLY A 49 -6.34 -5.08 -6.97
N SER A 50 -5.95 -5.31 -5.73
CA SER A 50 -6.85 -5.25 -4.58
C SER A 50 -7.36 -3.82 -4.37
N MET A 51 -8.66 -3.70 -4.08
CA MET A 51 -9.25 -2.45 -3.59
C MET A 51 -8.63 -1.98 -2.27
N GLY A 52 -7.97 -2.86 -1.50
CA GLY A 52 -7.31 -2.50 -0.25
C GLY A 52 -6.18 -1.46 -0.38
N TRP A 53 -5.65 -1.24 -1.58
CA TRP A 53 -4.70 -0.16 -1.86
C TRP A 53 -5.38 1.22 -1.93
N TRP A 54 -6.65 1.27 -2.33
CA TRP A 54 -7.39 2.49 -2.61
C TRP A 54 -8.47 2.81 -1.55
N GLU A 55 -9.08 1.77 -0.99
CA GLU A 55 -10.09 1.91 0.04
C GLU A 55 -9.47 2.18 1.42
N PRO A 56 -10.07 3.09 2.21
CA PRO A 56 -9.64 3.28 3.59
C PRO A 56 -9.90 2.00 4.39
N LEU A 57 -8.96 1.63 5.26
CA LEU A 57 -9.21 0.59 6.27
C LEU A 57 -10.44 0.99 7.09
N HIS A 58 -11.49 0.16 7.00
CA HIS A 58 -12.83 0.41 7.51
C HIS A 58 -12.86 1.09 8.89
N GLN A 59 -13.20 2.38 8.92
CA GLN A 59 -13.67 3.07 10.13
C GLN A 59 -15.18 3.28 10.04
N PRO A 60 -15.98 2.51 10.80
CA PRO A 60 -17.42 2.43 10.54
C PRO A 60 -18.22 3.66 11.03
N LEU A 61 -17.64 4.63 11.73
CA LEU A 61 -18.45 5.61 12.50
C LEU A 61 -18.09 7.09 12.30
N THR A 62 -17.00 7.44 11.62
CA THR A 62 -16.60 8.85 11.45
C THR A 62 -15.84 9.09 10.15
N ASN A 63 -16.30 10.06 9.35
CA ASN A 63 -15.52 10.56 8.22
C ASN A 63 -14.47 11.55 8.74
N HIS A 64 -13.23 11.07 8.87
CA HIS A 64 -12.10 11.86 9.38
C HIS A 64 -11.78 13.09 8.50
N GLN A 65 -12.09 13.06 7.20
CA GLN A 65 -11.81 14.18 6.28
C GLN A 65 -12.73 15.37 6.58
N VAL A 66 -14.01 15.10 6.83
CA VAL A 66 -14.99 16.14 7.22
C VAL A 66 -14.69 16.72 8.60
N LEU A 67 -14.04 15.94 9.47
CA LEU A 67 -13.61 16.38 10.80
C LEU A 67 -12.25 17.09 10.80
N ALA A 68 -11.54 17.12 9.68
CA ALA A 68 -10.23 17.74 9.60
C ALA A 68 -10.32 19.27 9.75
N ARG A 69 -9.33 19.89 10.40
CA ARG A 69 -9.32 21.34 10.67
C ARG A 69 -9.40 22.21 9.42
N HIS A 70 -8.95 21.69 8.28
CA HIS A 70 -8.96 22.39 7.01
C HIS A 70 -10.29 22.25 6.25
N TRP A 71 -11.25 21.48 6.77
CA TRP A 71 -12.56 21.33 6.16
C TRP A 71 -13.36 22.63 6.24
N GLN A 72 -13.85 23.10 5.10
CA GLN A 72 -14.63 24.33 5.04
C GLN A 72 -16.02 24.08 5.62
N ARG A 73 -16.41 24.90 6.61
CA ARG A 73 -17.75 24.82 7.21
C ARG A 73 -18.81 25.07 6.14
N GLY A 74 -19.75 24.14 6.00
CA GLY A 74 -20.80 24.18 4.98
C GLY A 74 -20.46 23.46 3.67
N ALA A 75 -19.21 23.03 3.46
CA ALA A 75 -18.87 22.14 2.35
C ALA A 75 -19.56 20.78 2.52
N ARG A 76 -19.98 20.19 1.40
CA ARG A 76 -20.63 18.87 1.35
C ARG A 76 -19.61 17.80 1.01
N TRP A 77 -19.66 16.70 1.73
CA TRP A 77 -18.99 15.47 1.32
C TRP A 77 -19.78 14.84 0.16
N THR A 78 -19.13 14.64 -0.98
CA THR A 78 -19.74 14.04 -2.18
C THR A 78 -18.89 12.86 -2.63
N ASP A 79 -19.48 11.95 -3.41
CA ASP A 79 -18.77 10.78 -3.94
C ASP A 79 -17.60 11.20 -4.85
N ALA A 80 -17.78 12.27 -5.63
CA ALA A 80 -16.71 12.83 -6.46
C ALA A 80 -15.53 13.33 -5.61
N LEU A 81 -15.80 13.96 -4.47
CA LEU A 81 -14.77 14.43 -3.55
C LEU A 81 -14.10 13.27 -2.81
N ASP A 82 -14.86 12.26 -2.37
CA ASP A 82 -14.30 11.03 -1.78
C ASP A 82 -13.34 10.36 -2.77
N PHE A 83 -13.77 10.17 -4.01
CA PHE A 83 -12.97 9.58 -5.07
C PHE A 83 -11.68 10.37 -5.32
N GLU A 84 -11.76 11.71 -5.44
CA GLU A 84 -10.58 12.56 -5.63
C GLU A 84 -9.62 12.46 -4.43
N MET A 85 -10.15 12.49 -3.20
CA MET A 85 -9.34 12.38 -2.00
C MET A 85 -8.64 11.02 -1.91
N ARG A 86 -9.33 9.92 -2.20
CA ARG A 86 -8.74 8.57 -2.22
C ARG A 86 -7.65 8.44 -3.28
N ASN A 87 -7.88 8.94 -4.49
CA ASN A 87 -6.83 8.97 -5.53
C ASN A 87 -5.61 9.77 -5.10
N ARG A 88 -5.81 10.90 -4.41
CA ARG A 88 -4.71 11.72 -3.88
C ARG A 88 -3.93 10.99 -2.79
N ILE A 89 -4.62 10.25 -1.91
CA ILE A 89 -3.98 9.42 -0.87
C ILE A 89 -3.19 8.29 -1.51
N LEU A 90 -3.78 7.57 -2.47
CA LEU A 90 -3.11 6.50 -3.22
C LEU A 90 -1.87 7.05 -3.94
N PHE A 91 -1.97 8.18 -4.64
CA PHE A 91 -0.82 8.81 -5.30
C PHE A 91 0.33 9.07 -4.32
N ARG A 92 0.02 9.64 -3.14
CA ARG A 92 1.03 9.89 -2.10
C ARG A 92 1.63 8.58 -1.59
N LEU A 93 0.80 7.58 -1.32
CA LEU A 93 1.24 6.25 -0.87
C LEU A 93 2.26 5.63 -1.83
N ILE A 94 1.91 5.59 -3.12
CA ILE A 94 2.75 5.01 -4.18
C ILE A 94 4.03 5.80 -4.38
N ARG A 95 3.94 7.13 -4.39
CA ARG A 95 5.14 7.98 -4.49
C ARG A 95 6.07 7.77 -3.30
N GLU A 96 5.55 7.79 -2.08
CA GLU A 96 6.34 7.59 -0.87
C GLU A 96 7.00 6.21 -0.82
N LEU A 97 6.32 5.17 -1.32
CA LEU A 97 6.94 3.85 -1.49
C LEU A 97 8.04 3.90 -2.54
N ALA A 98 7.79 4.47 -3.72
CA ALA A 98 8.75 4.54 -4.80
C ALA A 98 10.01 5.33 -4.41
N ASP A 99 9.86 6.45 -3.70
CA ASP A 99 10.95 7.29 -3.20
C ASP A 99 11.85 6.53 -2.18
N ARG A 100 11.37 5.40 -1.61
CA ARG A 100 12.12 4.52 -0.70
C ARG A 100 12.70 3.28 -1.40
N CYS A 101 12.72 3.23 -2.73
CA CYS A 101 13.33 2.15 -3.51
C CYS A 101 14.54 2.66 -4.30
N SER A 102 15.67 1.95 -4.27
CA SER A 102 16.86 2.34 -5.05
C SER A 102 17.06 1.55 -6.35
N ASP A 103 16.69 0.26 -6.39
CA ASP A 103 17.07 -0.62 -7.51
C ASP A 103 15.86 -1.10 -8.30
N GLY A 104 14.77 -1.58 -7.66
CA GLY A 104 13.64 -2.12 -8.41
C GLY A 104 12.36 -2.38 -7.61
N ILE A 105 11.22 -2.13 -8.26
CA ILE A 105 9.89 -2.38 -7.72
C ILE A 105 9.24 -3.49 -8.55
N TYR A 106 8.83 -4.56 -7.89
CA TYR A 106 8.11 -5.67 -8.48
C TYR A 106 6.65 -5.59 -8.10
N LEU A 107 5.78 -5.56 -9.11
CA LEU A 107 4.34 -5.51 -8.95
C LEU A 107 3.77 -6.92 -9.10
N CYS A 108 3.17 -7.44 -8.04
CA CYS A 108 2.58 -8.78 -8.03
C CYS A 108 1.05 -8.66 -8.02
N ASN A 109 0.41 -9.26 -9.02
CA ASN A 109 -1.04 -9.29 -9.15
C ASN A 109 -1.53 -10.72 -9.42
N SER A 110 -2.76 -11.01 -9.01
CA SER A 110 -3.53 -12.18 -9.46
C SER A 110 -4.71 -11.67 -10.29
N ASP A 111 -5.03 -12.31 -11.41
CA ASP A 111 -6.17 -11.91 -12.25
C ASP A 111 -7.50 -12.03 -11.51
N LEU A 112 -7.55 -12.95 -10.54
CA LEU A 112 -8.73 -13.24 -9.72
C LEU A 112 -8.44 -12.95 -8.26
N GLU A 113 -9.40 -12.33 -7.58
CA GLU A 113 -9.44 -12.26 -6.12
C GLU A 113 -9.73 -13.64 -5.50
N ALA A 114 -9.60 -13.75 -4.18
CA ALA A 114 -9.93 -14.97 -3.43
C ALA A 114 -11.37 -15.48 -3.65
N ARG A 115 -12.27 -14.60 -4.11
CA ARG A 115 -13.67 -14.92 -4.43
C ARG A 115 -13.92 -15.23 -5.91
N GLY A 116 -12.91 -15.13 -6.77
CA GLY A 116 -13.03 -15.34 -8.21
C GLY A 116 -13.52 -14.11 -9.00
N GLU A 117 -13.56 -12.93 -8.38
CA GLU A 117 -13.91 -11.68 -9.05
C GLU A 117 -12.68 -11.07 -9.73
N HIS A 118 -12.92 -10.33 -10.81
CA HIS A 118 -11.86 -9.60 -11.50
C HIS A 118 -11.43 -8.40 -10.67
N GLN A 119 -10.12 -8.16 -10.64
CA GLN A 119 -9.52 -7.01 -9.97
C GLN A 119 -9.53 -5.79 -10.90
N ASP A 120 -10.15 -4.70 -10.46
CA ASP A 120 -10.22 -3.43 -11.22
C ASP A 120 -9.96 -2.22 -10.30
N SER A 121 -8.88 -2.29 -9.50
CA SER A 121 -8.52 -1.18 -8.62
C SER A 121 -7.94 0.01 -9.40
N PRO A 122 -8.09 1.24 -8.88
CA PRO A 122 -7.46 2.42 -9.47
C PRO A 122 -5.93 2.31 -9.59
N LEU A 123 -5.29 1.56 -8.69
CA LEU A 123 -3.84 1.29 -8.78
C LEU A 123 -3.52 0.43 -9.99
N LEU A 124 -4.23 -0.69 -10.17
CA LEU A 124 -3.98 -1.60 -11.28
C LEU A 124 -4.24 -0.94 -12.64
N GLN A 125 -5.32 -0.17 -12.77
CA GLN A 125 -5.61 0.62 -13.98
C GLN A 125 -4.44 1.56 -14.31
N SER A 126 -3.93 2.29 -13.31
CA SER A 126 -2.80 3.22 -13.49
C SER A 126 -1.52 2.49 -13.92
N VAL A 127 -1.23 1.34 -13.31
CA VAL A 127 -0.07 0.50 -13.67
C VAL A 127 -0.19 0.00 -15.11
N GLN A 128 -1.36 -0.49 -15.51
CA GLN A 128 -1.60 -0.98 -16.87
C GLN A 128 -1.41 0.12 -17.91
N GLN A 129 -1.88 1.35 -17.63
CA GLN A 129 -1.66 2.50 -18.51
C GLN A 129 -0.17 2.79 -18.70
N VAL A 130 0.61 2.85 -17.61
CA VAL A 130 2.05 3.10 -17.68
C VAL A 130 2.78 1.98 -18.44
N LEU A 131 2.42 0.72 -18.20
CA LEU A 131 3.03 -0.41 -18.91
C LEU A 131 2.73 -0.40 -20.42
N GLN A 132 1.54 0.06 -20.82
CA GLN A 132 1.18 0.22 -22.24
C GLN A 132 1.97 1.35 -22.90
N GLU A 133 2.31 2.43 -22.19
CA GLU A 133 3.10 3.55 -22.73
C GLU A 133 4.59 3.20 -22.92
N VAL A 134 5.10 2.23 -22.15
CA VAL A 134 6.52 1.84 -22.15
C VAL A 134 6.82 0.66 -23.10
N SER A 135 5.78 -0.01 -23.62
CA SER A 135 5.88 -1.16 -24.53
C SER A 135 5.89 -0.75 -25.99
#